data_AF-A0A947U5E0-F1
#
_entry.id   AF-A0A947U5E0-F1
#
_cell.length_a   1.000
_cell.length_b   1.000
_cell.length_c   1.000
_cell.angle_alpha   90.00
_cell.angle_beta   90.00
_cell.angle_gamma   90.00
#
_symmetry.space_group_name_H-M   'P 1'
#
loop_
_entity.id
_entity.type
_entity.pdbx_description
1 polymer ?
#
loop_
_entity_poly.entity_id
_entity_poly.type
_entity_poly.pdbx_seq_one_letter_code
_entity_poly.pdbx_strand_id
1 'polypeptide(L)' 'DLVYLNGYGFPADKGGPMSWADGQGVAAIHDRLKALQAAFGEHWLPARLIEQLAASGQRFADVQEGRV' A
#
# COMPACT_ATOMS: atom_id res chain seq x y z
N ASP A 1 -5.85 7.11 5.85
CA ASP A 1 -5.40 6.97 7.26
C ASP A 1 -6.42 7.34 8.31
N LEU A 2 -6.93 8.59 8.34
CA LEU A 2 -7.85 9.05 9.39
C LEU A 2 -9.08 8.16 9.60
N VAL A 3 -9.69 7.64 8.54
CA VAL A 3 -10.84 6.72 8.64
C VAL A 3 -10.48 5.45 9.42
N TYR A 4 -9.32 4.86 9.18
CA TYR A 4 -8.88 3.64 9.85
C TYR A 4 -8.47 3.90 11.31
N LEU A 5 -7.87 5.05 11.59
CA LEU A 5 -7.52 5.47 12.95
C LEU A 5 -8.77 5.73 13.79
N ASN A 6 -9.78 6.41 13.24
CA ASN A 6 -10.95 6.85 14.00
C ASN A 6 -12.14 5.88 13.94
N GLY A 7 -12.17 4.94 12.99
CA GLY A 7 -13.31 4.05 12.76
C GLY A 7 -13.03 2.56 12.91
N TYR A 8 -11.78 2.12 12.74
CA TYR A 8 -11.43 0.69 12.67
C TYR A 8 -10.33 0.27 13.66
N GLY A 9 -9.90 1.16 14.54
CA GLY A 9 -8.94 0.85 15.61
C GLY A 9 -7.52 0.55 15.11
N PHE A 10 -7.11 1.12 13.96
CA PHE A 10 -5.74 0.95 13.48
C PHE A 10 -4.74 1.57 14.50
N PRO A 11 -3.58 0.93 14.76
CA PRO A 11 -2.62 1.43 15.74
C PRO A 11 -2.17 2.87 15.46
N ALA A 12 -2.41 3.77 16.43
CA ALA A 12 -2.16 5.19 16.27
C ALA A 12 -0.66 5.53 16.18
N ASP A 13 0.18 4.75 16.84
CA ASP A 13 1.66 4.84 16.78
C ASP A 13 2.23 4.58 15.38
N LYS A 14 1.44 3.94 14.51
CA LYS A 14 1.79 3.68 13.10
C LYS A 14 1.26 4.73 12.13
N GLY A 15 0.53 5.74 12.59
CA GLY A 15 0.01 6.84 11.76
C GLY A 15 -1.12 6.49 10.80
N GLY A 16 -1.52 5.21 10.69
CA GLY A 16 -2.54 4.72 9.77
C GLY A 16 -1.97 3.74 8.72
N PRO A 17 -2.84 3.07 7.94
CA PRO A 17 -2.40 2.04 7.00
C PRO A 17 -1.48 2.55 5.88
N MET A 18 -1.71 3.75 5.33
CA MET A 18 -0.86 4.30 4.27
C MET A 18 0.50 4.77 4.83
N SER A 19 0.49 5.48 5.96
CA SER A 19 1.74 5.85 6.66
C SER A 19 2.58 4.63 7.07
N TRP A 20 1.93 3.59 7.59
CA TRP A 20 2.59 2.33 7.90
C TRP A 20 3.16 1.66 6.65
N ALA A 21 2.40 1.64 5.55
CA ALA A 21 2.81 1.05 4.28
C ALA A 21 4.04 1.75 3.68
N ASP A 22 4.13 3.07 3.80
CA ASP A 22 5.32 3.83 3.39
C ASP A 22 6.57 3.45 4.20
N GLY A 23 6.40 3.15 5.49
CA GLY A 23 7.49 2.63 6.33
C GLY A 23 7.93 1.21 5.96
N GLN A 24 7.06 0.40 5.36
CA GLN A 24 7.43 -0.92 4.82
C GLN A 24 8.10 -0.85 3.44
N GLY A 25 7.77 0.19 2.67
CA GLY A 25 8.21 0.36 1.29
C GLY A 25 7.27 -0.32 0.29
N VAL A 26 6.87 0.44 -0.74
CA VAL A 26 5.95 -0.02 -1.78
C VAL A 26 6.43 -1.28 -2.50
N ALA A 27 7.75 -1.38 -2.79
CA ALA A 27 8.30 -2.54 -3.49
C ALA A 27 8.10 -3.85 -2.68
N ALA A 28 8.33 -3.81 -1.37
CA ALA A 28 8.12 -4.97 -0.50
C ALA A 28 6.63 -5.38 -0.45
N ILE A 29 5.72 -4.40 -0.45
CA ILE A 29 4.27 -4.65 -0.50
C ILE A 29 3.87 -5.25 -1.85
N HIS A 30 4.39 -4.72 -2.95
CA HIS A 30 4.16 -5.25 -4.29
C HIS A 30 4.56 -6.73 -4.38
N ASP A 31 5.78 -7.07 -3.94
CA ASP A 31 6.29 -8.44 -4.00
C ASP A 31 5.47 -9.39 -3.11
N ARG A 32 5.04 -8.90 -1.94
CA ARG A 32 4.14 -9.64 -1.05
C ARG A 32 2.79 -9.91 -1.71
N LEU A 33 2.21 -8.93 -2.40
CA LEU A 33 0.96 -9.08 -3.15
C LEU A 33 1.13 -10.09 -4.30
N LYS A 34 2.23 -10.06 -5.04
CA LYS A 34 2.53 -11.07 -6.08
C LYS A 34 2.63 -12.48 -5.51
N ALA A 35 3.27 -12.64 -4.34
CA ALA A 35 3.33 -13.93 -3.66
C ALA A 35 1.94 -14.41 -3.21
N LEU A 36 1.10 -13.50 -2.71
CA LEU A 36 -0.28 -13.83 -2.32
C LEU A 36 -1.16 -14.12 -3.54
N GLN A 37 -0.98 -13.42 -4.65
CA GLN A 37 -1.65 -13.72 -5.93
C GLN A 37 -1.33 -15.14 -6.39
N ALA A 38 -0.05 -15.52 -6.36
CA ALA A 38 0.36 -16.87 -6.73
C ALA A 38 -0.28 -17.96 -5.83
N ALA A 39 -0.49 -17.66 -4.54
CA ALA A 39 -1.03 -18.62 -3.58
C ALA A 39 -2.57 -18.68 -3.55
N PHE A 40 -3.25 -17.55 -3.74
CA PHE A 40 -4.67 -17.38 -3.45
C PHE A 40 -5.47 -16.80 -4.62
N GLY A 41 -4.84 -16.50 -5.75
CA GLY A 41 -5.47 -16.05 -6.99
C GLY A 41 -5.71 -14.54 -7.09
N GLU A 42 -6.57 -14.17 -8.04
CA GLU A 42 -6.73 -12.80 -8.55
C GLU A 42 -7.18 -11.76 -7.51
N HIS A 43 -7.75 -12.18 -6.38
CA HIS A 43 -8.09 -11.25 -5.29
C HIS A 43 -6.86 -10.47 -4.78
N TRP A 44 -5.67 -11.04 -4.91
CA TRP A 44 -4.42 -10.45 -4.46
C TRP A 44 -3.59 -9.83 -5.60
N LEU A 45 -4.16 -9.70 -6.80
CA LEU A 45 -3.53 -8.99 -7.90
C LEU A 45 -3.16 -7.56 -7.44
N PRO A 46 -1.88 -7.15 -7.52
CA PRO A 46 -1.49 -5.79 -7.15
C PRO A 46 -2.27 -4.75 -7.98
N ALA A 47 -2.77 -3.71 -7.31
CA ALA A 47 -3.39 -2.60 -8.02
C ALA A 47 -2.34 -1.88 -8.88
N ARG A 48 -2.73 -1.40 -10.07
CA ARG A 48 -1.84 -0.70 -11.01
C ARG A 48 -1.03 0.44 -10.37
N LEU A 49 -1.63 1.20 -9.44
CA LEU A 49 -0.94 2.27 -8.71
C LEU A 49 0.26 1.72 -7.92
N ILE A 50 0.10 0.57 -7.25
CA ILE A 50 1.16 -0.07 -6.48
C ILE A 50 2.30 -0.50 -7.40
N GLU A 51 1.99 -1.06 -8.56
CA GLU A 51 3.00 -1.42 -9.56
C GLU A 51 3.78 -0.21 -10.06
N GLN A 52 3.09 0.90 -10.34
CA GLN A 52 3.71 2.15 -10.79
C GLN A 52 4.65 2.74 -9.73
N LEU A 53 4.18 2.84 -8.49
CA LEU A 53 4.97 3.35 -7.37
C LEU A 53 6.18 2.43 -7.08
N ALA A 54 6.01 1.11 -7.21
CA ALA A 54 7.11 0.14 -7.04
C ALA A 54 8.18 0.33 -8.12
N ALA A 55 7.76 0.56 -9.37
CA ALA A 55 8.66 0.77 -10.50
C ALA A 55 9.38 2.13 -10.43
N SER A 56 8.74 3.17 -9.91
CA SER A 56 9.33 4.52 -9.80
C SER A 56 10.08 4.79 -8.49
N GLY A 57 10.02 3.86 -7.53
CA GLY A 57 10.63 4.04 -6.20
C GLY A 57 9.94 5.11 -5.35
N GLN A 58 8.67 5.41 -5.66
CA GLN A 58 7.87 6.40 -4.93
C GLN A 58 7.12 5.78 -3.75
N ARG A 59 6.60 6.64 -2.89
CA ARG A 59 5.79 6.28 -1.72
C ARG A 59 4.32 6.58 -1.97
N PHE A 60 3.44 6.01 -1.17
CA PHE A 60 2.03 6.33 -1.19
C PHE A 60 1.77 7.80 -0.84
N ALA A 61 2.55 8.38 0.08
CA ALA A 61 2.47 9.81 0.38
C ALA A 61 2.80 10.73 -0.81
N ASP A 62 3.47 10.23 -1.86
CA ASP A 62 3.83 11.03 -3.03
C ASP A 62 2.69 11.08 -4.07
N VAL A 63 1.62 10.29 -3.89
CA VAL A 63 0.46 10.25 -4.79
C VAL A 63 -0.36 11.53 -4.64
N GLN A 64 -0.66 12.17 -5.77
CA GLN A 64 -1.57 13.31 -5.85
C GLN A 64 -2.87 12.87 -6.51
N GLU A 65 -3.99 13.41 -6.04
CA GLU A 65 -5.30 13.03 -6.55
C GLU A 65 -5.38 13.24 -8.08
N GLY A 66 -5.58 12.15 -8.82
CA GLY A 66 -5.66 12.17 -10.29
C GLY A 66 -4.34 12.12 -11.06
N ARG A 67 -3.18 11.92 -10.42
CA ARG A 67 -1.89 11.70 -11.12
C ARG A 67 -0.91 10.83 -10.32
N VAL A 68 -0.23 9.94 -11.04
CA VAL A 68 0.95 9.17 -10.59
C VAL A 68 2.14 9.65 -11.40
#